data_AF-A0A6S7KK93-F1
#
_entry.id   AF-A0A6S7KK93-F1
#
_cell.length_a   1.000
_cell.length_b   1.000
_cell.length_c   1.000
_cell.angle_alpha   90.00
_cell.angle_beta   90.00
_cell.angle_gamma   90.00
#
_symmetry.space_group_name_H-M   'P 1'
#
loop_
_entity.id
_entity.type
_entity.pdbx_description
1 polymer ?
#
loop_
_entity_poly.entity_id
_entity_poly.type
_entity_poly.pdbx_seq_one_letter_code
_entity_poly.pdbx_strand_id
1 'polypeptide(L)'
;MDDTTSSLLSSITRSNLSTAYDDAKKLLVKEFSLSRYDRVKAYLEAVPGPDEKLTIFNSRIESLIDGLSFEDVSKFCILRHSPAAVRLQLSGLSFDDKSLADLLKEADSLAQRATIDANIVAAVYNKSKKEKNICSFHRKFGKEARTCTGKA
;
A
#
# COMPACT_ATOMS: atom_id res chain seq x y z
N MET A 1 9.53 -66.28 0.53
CA MET A 1 9.99 -65.02 1.14
C MET A 1 10.15 -64.05 -0.01
N ASP A 2 9.67 -62.80 0.13
CA ASP A 2 9.98 -61.61 -0.71
C ASP A 2 8.78 -60.70 -1.09
N ASP A 3 7.59 -60.85 -0.50
CA ASP A 3 6.47 -59.90 -0.75
C ASP A 3 6.50 -58.65 0.16
N THR A 4 7.10 -58.74 1.35
CA THR A 4 7.10 -57.65 2.34
C THR A 4 8.11 -56.54 2.03
N THR A 5 9.24 -56.85 1.40
CA THR A 5 10.28 -55.87 1.04
C THR A 5 9.87 -55.00 -0.15
N SER A 6 9.16 -55.57 -1.13
CA SER A 6 8.62 -54.85 -2.30
C SER A 6 7.52 -53.85 -1.92
N SER A 7 6.68 -54.21 -0.94
CA SER A 7 5.61 -53.34 -0.40
C SER A 7 6.15 -52.15 0.42
N LEU A 8 7.24 -52.35 1.16
CA LEU A 8 7.90 -51.27 1.92
C LEU A 8 8.66 -50.30 1.01
N LEU A 9 9.38 -50.81 0.01
CA LEU A 9 10.09 -49.98 -0.97
C LEU A 9 9.13 -49.13 -1.84
N SER A 10 7.97 -49.68 -2.21
CA SER A 10 6.94 -48.94 -2.95
C SER A 10 6.21 -47.89 -2.09
N SER A 11 6.09 -48.12 -0.78
CA SER A 11 5.55 -47.15 0.17
C SER A 11 6.51 -45.99 0.45
N ILE A 12 7.81 -46.27 0.59
CA ILE A 12 8.87 -45.26 0.82
C ILE A 12 9.13 -44.43 -0.44
N THR A 13 9.04 -45.03 -1.63
CA THR A 13 9.18 -44.27 -2.89
C THR A 13 7.93 -43.43 -3.19
N ARG A 14 6.71 -43.93 -2.93
CA ARG A 14 5.48 -43.12 -3.06
C ARG A 14 5.43 -41.96 -2.06
N SER A 15 5.85 -42.14 -0.81
CA SER A 15 5.83 -41.05 0.17
C SER A 15 6.82 -39.94 -0.18
N ASN A 16 8.00 -40.29 -0.70
CA ASN A 16 9.00 -39.34 -1.17
C ASN A 16 8.60 -38.63 -2.48
N LEU A 17 7.88 -39.32 -3.37
CA LEU A 17 7.31 -38.70 -4.59
C LEU A 17 6.18 -37.73 -4.28
N SER A 18 5.31 -38.04 -3.30
CA SER A 18 4.26 -37.14 -2.83
C SER A 18 4.85 -35.86 -2.25
N THR A 19 5.87 -35.96 -1.41
CA THR A 19 6.54 -34.80 -0.81
C THR A 19 7.29 -33.97 -1.84
N ALA A 20 8.01 -34.59 -2.77
CA ALA A 20 8.67 -33.88 -3.86
C ALA A 20 7.67 -33.18 -4.80
N TYR A 21 6.52 -33.80 -5.08
CA TYR A 21 5.44 -33.20 -5.86
C TYR A 21 4.79 -32.03 -5.12
N ASP A 22 4.50 -32.18 -3.82
CA ASP A 22 3.93 -31.12 -3.00
C ASP A 22 4.88 -29.94 -2.85
N ASP A 23 6.19 -30.20 -2.75
CA ASP A 23 7.21 -29.15 -2.66
C ASP A 23 7.43 -28.45 -4.01
N ALA A 24 7.40 -29.19 -5.13
CA ALA A 24 7.40 -28.60 -6.47
C ALA A 24 6.13 -27.77 -6.73
N LYS A 25 4.97 -28.24 -6.26
CA LYS A 25 3.71 -27.50 -6.32
C LYS A 25 3.76 -26.23 -5.48
N LYS A 26 4.31 -26.27 -4.26
CA LYS A 26 4.53 -25.08 -3.43
C LYS A 26 5.50 -24.10 -4.09
N LEU A 27 6.56 -24.58 -4.73
CA LEU A 27 7.51 -23.76 -5.49
C LEU A 27 6.82 -23.08 -6.67
N LEU A 28 6.04 -23.82 -7.45
CA LEU A 28 5.27 -23.27 -8.57
C LEU A 28 4.21 -22.27 -8.11
N VAL A 29 3.48 -22.56 -7.03
CA VAL A 29 2.54 -21.61 -6.43
C VAL A 29 3.29 -20.38 -5.94
N LYS A 30 4.42 -20.53 -5.24
CA LYS A 30 5.20 -19.39 -4.76
C LYS A 30 5.72 -18.51 -5.90
N GLU A 31 6.14 -19.10 -7.01
CA GLU A 31 6.77 -18.38 -8.12
C GLU A 31 5.76 -17.82 -9.13
N PHE A 32 4.63 -18.49 -9.34
CA PHE A 32 3.67 -18.15 -10.38
C PHE A 32 2.28 -17.73 -9.86
N SER A 33 2.00 -17.89 -8.56
CA SER A 33 0.75 -17.35 -8.01
C SER A 33 0.86 -15.85 -7.79
N LEU A 34 -0.27 -15.17 -8.00
CA LEU A 34 -0.39 -13.76 -7.67
C LEU A 34 -0.24 -13.56 -6.17
N SER A 35 0.49 -12.52 -5.78
CA SER A 35 0.55 -12.08 -4.39
C SER A 35 -0.85 -11.80 -3.85
N ARG A 36 -1.05 -11.83 -2.53
CA ARG A 36 -2.37 -11.54 -1.93
C ARG A 36 -2.87 -10.16 -2.33
N TYR A 37 -1.96 -9.17 -2.37
CA TYR A 37 -2.23 -7.83 -2.87
C TYR A 37 -2.71 -7.84 -4.33
N ASP A 38 -2.00 -8.54 -5.22
CA ASP A 38 -2.35 -8.59 -6.65
C ASP A 38 -3.66 -9.33 -6.89
N ARG A 39 -3.98 -10.33 -6.08
CA ARG A 39 -5.28 -11.03 -6.14
C ARG A 39 -6.43 -10.10 -5.75
N VAL A 40 -6.30 -9.35 -4.65
CA VAL A 40 -7.31 -8.37 -4.22
C VAL A 40 -7.47 -7.29 -5.30
N LYS A 41 -6.36 -6.80 -5.85
CA LYS A 41 -6.37 -5.83 -6.96
C LYS A 41 -7.11 -6.37 -8.17
N ALA A 42 -6.72 -7.56 -8.64
CA ALA A 42 -7.33 -8.21 -9.80
C ALA A 42 -8.82 -8.48 -9.58
N TYR A 43 -9.22 -8.85 -8.35
CA TYR A 43 -10.61 -9.03 -7.98
C TYR A 43 -11.42 -7.72 -8.10
N LEU A 44 -10.94 -6.64 -7.49
CA LEU A 44 -11.64 -5.35 -7.49
C LEU A 44 -11.67 -4.66 -8.86
N GLU A 45 -10.69 -4.96 -9.71
CA GLU A 45 -10.57 -4.44 -11.08
C GLU A 45 -11.12 -5.42 -12.13
N ALA A 46 -11.72 -6.54 -11.72
CA ALA A 46 -12.20 -7.57 -12.63
C ALA A 46 -13.41 -7.09 -13.44
N VAL A 47 -13.27 -7.12 -14.76
CA VAL A 47 -14.34 -6.85 -15.71
C VAL A 47 -14.46 -8.06 -16.65
N PRO A 48 -15.68 -8.52 -16.97
CA PRO A 48 -15.85 -9.58 -17.94
C PRO A 48 -15.40 -9.12 -19.34
N GLY A 49 -14.76 -10.03 -20.08
CA GLY A 49 -14.43 -9.78 -21.49
C GLY A 49 -15.70 -9.67 -22.36
N PRO A 50 -15.59 -9.05 -23.56
CA PRO A 50 -16.75 -8.81 -24.43
C PRO A 50 -17.49 -10.10 -24.84
N ASP A 51 -16.76 -11.21 -24.98
CA ASP A 51 -17.30 -12.53 -25.38
C ASP A 51 -17.24 -13.57 -24.23
N GLU A 52 -16.90 -13.14 -23.02
CA GLU A 52 -16.74 -14.04 -21.88
C GLU A 52 -18.10 -14.45 -21.31
N LYS A 53 -18.34 -15.75 -21.16
CA LYS A 53 -19.55 -16.24 -20.48
C LYS A 53 -19.49 -15.88 -19.00
N LEU A 54 -20.60 -15.41 -18.45
CA LEU A 54 -20.70 -15.04 -17.03
C LEU A 54 -20.34 -16.19 -16.06
N THR A 55 -20.56 -17.45 -16.47
CA THR A 55 -20.14 -18.61 -15.67
C THR A 55 -18.62 -18.73 -15.57
N ILE A 56 -17.91 -18.50 -16.68
CA ILE A 56 -16.44 -18.49 -16.73
C ILE A 56 -15.90 -17.32 -15.92
N PHE A 57 -16.53 -16.15 -16.06
CA PHE A 57 -16.20 -14.97 -15.26
C PHE A 57 -16.37 -15.23 -13.76
N ASN A 58 -17.49 -15.85 -13.36
CA ASN A 58 -17.73 -16.18 -11.95
C ASN A 58 -16.67 -17.15 -11.40
N SER A 59 -16.31 -18.20 -12.14
CA SER A 59 -15.23 -19.11 -11.73
C SER A 59 -13.88 -18.40 -11.60
N ARG A 60 -13.60 -17.42 -12.47
CA ARG A 60 -12.42 -16.56 -12.36
C ARG A 60 -12.47 -15.72 -11.09
N ILE A 61 -13.60 -15.09 -10.78
CA ILE A 61 -13.80 -14.33 -9.55
C ILE A 61 -13.62 -15.20 -8.30
N GLU A 62 -14.24 -16.38 -8.27
CA GLU A 62 -14.11 -17.33 -7.15
C GLU A 62 -12.65 -17.70 -6.90
N SER A 63 -11.87 -17.95 -7.97
CA SER A 63 -10.44 -18.23 -7.86
C SER A 63 -9.62 -17.05 -7.33
N LEU A 64 -10.05 -15.81 -7.57
CA LEU A 64 -9.36 -14.61 -7.08
C LEU A 64 -9.68 -14.34 -5.60
N ILE A 65 -10.91 -14.63 -5.16
CA ILE A 65 -11.35 -14.43 -3.77
C ILE A 65 -10.89 -15.55 -2.83
N ASP A 66 -10.61 -16.75 -3.35
CA ASP A 66 -10.31 -17.92 -2.50
C ASP A 66 -9.21 -17.65 -1.46
N GLY A 67 -9.54 -17.79 -0.17
CA GLY A 67 -8.62 -17.51 0.93
C GLY A 67 -8.31 -16.02 1.20
N LEU A 68 -8.98 -15.07 0.53
CA LEU A 68 -8.94 -13.65 0.89
C LEU A 68 -9.93 -13.35 2.00
N SER A 69 -9.47 -12.62 3.01
CA SER A 69 -10.32 -12.11 4.07
C SER A 69 -10.87 -10.72 3.73
N PHE A 70 -11.93 -10.32 4.42
CA PHE A 70 -12.41 -8.92 4.37
C PHE A 70 -11.33 -7.91 4.80
N GLU A 71 -10.41 -8.34 5.68
CA GLU A 71 -9.30 -7.52 6.13
C GLU A 71 -8.36 -7.19 4.97
N ASP A 72 -8.05 -8.15 4.09
CA ASP A 72 -7.18 -7.96 2.93
C ASP A 72 -7.77 -6.94 1.96
N VAL A 73 -9.08 -7.03 1.70
CA VAL A 73 -9.80 -6.06 0.88
C VAL A 73 -9.74 -4.66 1.50
N SER A 74 -9.94 -4.57 2.82
CA SER A 74 -9.88 -3.30 3.55
C SER A 74 -8.48 -2.67 3.51
N LYS A 75 -7.42 -3.47 3.70
CA LYS A 75 -6.02 -3.02 3.58
C LYS A 75 -5.74 -2.46 2.20
N PHE A 76 -6.17 -3.16 1.15
CA PHE A 76 -6.00 -2.69 -0.22
C PHE A 76 -6.70 -1.35 -0.45
N CYS A 77 -7.95 -1.20 0.01
CA CYS A 77 -8.69 0.05 -0.09
C CYS A 77 -7.95 1.22 0.58
N ILE A 78 -7.43 1.01 1.80
CA ILE A 78 -6.66 2.06 2.50
C ILE A 78 -5.40 2.42 1.71
N LEU A 79 -4.63 1.43 1.25
CA LEU A 79 -3.41 1.69 0.49
C LEU A 79 -3.68 2.41 -0.84
N ARG A 80 -4.77 2.06 -1.53
CA ARG A 80 -5.15 2.65 -2.83
C ARG A 80 -5.70 4.07 -2.67
N HIS A 81 -6.61 4.26 -1.73
CA HIS A 81 -7.41 5.49 -1.58
C HIS A 81 -6.85 6.49 -0.57
N SER A 82 -5.79 6.15 0.15
CA SER A 82 -5.07 7.13 0.98
C SER A 82 -4.53 8.30 0.15
N PRO A 83 -4.43 9.51 0.74
CA PRO A 83 -3.77 10.65 0.10
C PRO A 83 -2.36 10.28 -0.40
N ALA A 84 -1.94 10.84 -1.53
CA ALA A 84 -0.68 10.47 -2.18
C ALA A 84 0.55 10.55 -1.24
N ALA A 85 0.58 11.57 -0.38
CA ALA A 85 1.65 11.77 0.62
C ALA A 85 1.71 10.64 1.65
N VAL A 86 0.55 10.10 2.06
CA VAL A 86 0.45 8.96 2.98
C VAL A 86 0.80 7.67 2.25
N ARG A 87 0.28 7.48 1.03
CA ARG A 87 0.50 6.28 0.21
C ARG A 87 1.98 6.03 -0.11
N LEU A 88 2.76 7.08 -0.41
CA LEU A 88 4.20 6.97 -0.63
C LEU A 88 4.97 6.48 0.61
N GLN A 89 4.49 6.80 1.81
CA GLN A 89 5.10 6.34 3.04
C GLN A 89 4.62 4.94 3.41
N LEU A 90 3.37 4.59 3.07
CA LEU A 90 2.83 3.25 3.28
C LEU A 90 3.33 2.22 2.25
N SER A 91 3.83 2.62 1.08
CA SER A 91 4.29 1.69 0.04
C SER A 91 5.54 0.88 0.43
N GLY A 92 6.25 1.29 1.48
CA GLY A 92 7.37 0.52 2.05
C GLY A 92 6.92 -0.58 3.01
N LEU A 93 5.62 -0.72 3.27
CA LEU A 93 5.08 -1.70 4.20
C LEU A 93 4.64 -2.97 3.45
N SER A 94 5.06 -4.12 3.98
CA SER A 94 4.60 -5.42 3.50
C SER A 94 3.09 -5.57 3.78
N PHE A 95 2.34 -5.93 2.73
CA PHE A 95 0.88 -6.11 2.79
C PHE A 95 0.47 -7.23 3.75
N ASP A 96 1.30 -8.27 3.85
CA ASP A 96 1.01 -9.48 4.62
C ASP A 96 1.39 -9.35 6.10
N ASP A 97 2.36 -8.48 6.43
CA ASP A 97 2.97 -8.45 7.78
C ASP A 97 2.23 -7.57 8.78
N LYS A 98 1.45 -6.59 8.31
CA LYS A 98 0.74 -5.64 9.19
C LYS A 98 -0.74 -5.96 9.33
N SER A 99 -1.26 -5.86 10.55
CA SER A 99 -2.69 -5.89 10.80
C SER A 99 -3.38 -4.65 10.22
N LEU A 100 -4.65 -4.76 9.88
CA LEU A 100 -5.45 -3.62 9.43
C LEU A 100 -5.49 -2.49 10.46
N ALA A 101 -5.58 -2.82 11.74
CA ALA A 101 -5.63 -1.85 12.82
C ALA A 101 -4.34 -1.02 12.90
N ASP A 102 -3.19 -1.65 12.72
CA ASP A 102 -1.89 -0.96 12.73
C ASP A 102 -1.70 -0.10 11.48
N LEU A 103 -2.15 -0.62 10.32
CA LEU A 103 -2.12 0.12 9.06
C LEU A 103 -2.94 1.42 9.15
N LEU A 104 -4.14 1.36 9.76
CA LEU A 104 -5.00 2.51 10.00
C LEU A 104 -4.34 3.54 10.93
N LYS A 105 -3.81 3.09 12.07
CA LYS A 105 -3.12 3.99 13.03
C LYS A 105 -1.96 4.71 12.37
N GLU A 106 -1.20 4.03 11.53
CA GLU A 106 -0.06 4.61 10.83
C GLU A 106 -0.52 5.58 9.74
N ALA A 107 -1.52 5.21 8.94
CA ALA A 107 -2.12 6.09 7.94
C ALA A 107 -2.64 7.39 8.58
N ASP A 108 -3.33 7.30 9.72
CA ASP A 108 -3.83 8.47 10.46
C ASP A 108 -2.68 9.32 11.01
N SER A 109 -1.66 8.69 11.59
CA SER A 109 -0.48 9.40 12.10
C SER A 109 0.29 10.12 10.99
N LEU A 110 0.31 9.54 9.78
CA LEU A 110 0.92 10.15 8.60
C LEU A 110 0.08 11.31 8.06
N ALA A 111 -1.24 11.15 8.01
CA ALA A 111 -2.16 12.21 7.59
C ALA A 111 -2.10 13.43 8.54
N GLN A 112 -2.02 13.19 9.86
CA GLN A 112 -1.84 14.24 10.85
C GLN A 112 -0.50 14.98 10.68
N ARG A 113 0.59 14.26 10.44
CA ARG A 113 1.89 14.92 10.18
C ARG A 113 1.87 15.76 8.91
N ALA A 114 1.32 15.23 7.82
CA ALA A 114 1.21 15.95 6.56
C ALA A 114 0.37 17.24 6.69
N THR A 115 -0.70 17.22 7.48
CA THR A 115 -1.53 18.41 7.73
C THR A 115 -0.83 19.44 8.63
N ILE A 116 -0.09 18.99 9.65
CA ILE A 116 0.72 19.87 10.50
C ILE A 116 1.80 20.57 9.67
N ASP A 117 2.54 19.84 8.84
CA ASP A 117 3.60 20.42 8.01
C ASP A 117 3.04 21.44 7.00
N ALA A 118 1.90 21.14 6.37
CA ALA A 118 1.21 22.09 5.49
C ALA A 118 0.80 23.38 6.24
N ASN A 119 0.30 23.25 7.47
CA ASN A 119 -0.09 24.39 8.29
C ASN A 119 1.11 25.22 8.77
N ILE A 120 2.24 24.59 9.08
CA ILE A 120 3.48 25.29 9.44
C ILE A 120 4.01 26.06 8.23
N VAL A 121 4.06 25.44 7.05
CA VAL A 121 4.50 26.11 5.81
C VAL A 121 3.57 27.28 5.47
N ALA A 122 2.26 27.10 5.58
CA ALA A 122 1.29 28.18 5.39
C ALA A 122 1.46 29.31 6.42
N ALA A 123 1.74 28.99 7.68
CA ALA A 123 1.98 29.98 8.74
C ALA A 123 3.29 30.76 8.53
N VAL A 124 4.36 30.10 8.06
CA VAL A 124 5.62 30.74 7.70
C VAL A 124 5.44 31.65 6.47
N TYR A 125 4.72 31.18 5.46
CA TYR A 125 4.39 31.97 4.28
C TYR A 125 3.53 33.20 4.62
N ASN A 126 2.53 33.05 5.49
CA ASN A 126 1.69 34.17 5.94
C ASN A 126 2.43 35.13 6.88
N LYS A 127 3.37 34.64 7.70
CA LYS A 127 4.29 35.51 8.47
C LYS A 127 5.24 36.28 7.55
N SER A 128 5.70 35.66 6.45
CA SER A 128 6.50 36.32 5.42
C SER A 128 5.70 37.37 4.62
N LYS A 129 4.38 37.19 4.48
CA LYS A 129 3.46 38.12 3.79
C LYS A 129 2.81 39.17 4.70
N LYS A 130 3.09 39.16 6.00
CA LYS A 130 3.03 40.42 6.77
C LYS A 130 4.19 41.29 6.28
N GLU A 131 4.00 41.87 5.09
CA GLU A 131 4.61 43.14 4.75
C GLU A 131 4.32 44.03 5.96
N LYS A 132 5.33 44.19 6.82
CA LYS A 132 5.37 45.34 7.70
C LYS A 132 5.10 46.51 6.76
N ASN A 133 4.09 47.33 7.04
CA ASN A 133 3.81 48.57 6.33
C ASN A 133 5.05 49.48 6.44
N ILE A 134 6.07 49.13 5.68
CA ILE A 134 7.36 49.75 5.60
C ILE A 134 7.15 50.77 4.51
N CYS A 135 7.15 52.05 4.90
CA CYS A 135 7.03 53.12 3.94
C CYS A 135 8.06 52.94 2.82
N SER A 136 7.75 53.43 1.63
CA SER A 136 8.61 53.32 0.44
C SER A 136 10.07 53.71 0.70
N PHE A 137 10.30 54.65 1.62
CA PHE A 137 11.62 55.08 2.05
C PHE A 137 12.43 53.96 2.75
N HIS A 138 11.85 53.29 3.74
CA HIS A 138 12.53 52.16 4.41
C HIS A 138 12.66 50.93 3.51
N ARG A 139 11.81 50.78 2.50
CA ARG A 139 11.96 49.72 1.48
C ARG A 139 13.22 49.93 0.63
N LYS A 140 13.61 51.19 0.39
CA LYS A 140 14.75 51.57 -0.46
C LYS A 140 16.09 51.63 0.29
N PHE A 141 16.07 52.09 1.54
CA PHE A 141 17.30 52.36 2.31
C PHE A 141 17.50 51.44 3.53
N GLY A 142 16.55 50.54 3.81
CA GLY A 142 16.67 49.56 4.88
C GLY A 142 16.95 50.16 6.25
N LYS A 143 17.91 49.59 6.99
CA LYS A 143 18.29 50.00 8.35
C LYS A 143 19.05 51.34 8.42
N GLU A 144 19.41 51.93 7.28
CA GLU A 144 20.13 53.21 7.21
C GLU A 144 19.19 54.43 7.16
N ALA A 145 17.87 54.19 7.06
CA ALA A 145 16.85 55.22 7.08
C ALA A 145 16.66 55.81 8.51
N ARG A 146 17.54 56.75 8.90
CA ARG A 146 17.53 57.36 10.24
C ARG A 146 16.40 58.39 10.47
N THR A 147 15.66 58.80 9.45
CA THR A 147 14.74 59.97 9.49
C THR A 147 13.35 59.68 8.93
N CYS A 148 12.80 58.49 9.13
CA CYS A 148 11.41 58.23 8.76
C CYS A 148 10.45 58.73 9.86
N THR A 149 9.66 59.76 9.55
CA THR A 149 8.62 60.33 10.44
C THR A 149 7.30 59.54 10.40
N GLY A 150 7.41 58.21 10.42
CA GLY A 150 6.36 57.25 10.10
C GLY A 150 4.92 57.71 10.38
N LYS A 151 4.23 58.15 9.34
CA LYS A 151 2.78 58.05 9.24
C LYS A 151 2.50 56.99 8.18
N ALA A 152 1.81 55.93 8.61
CA ALA A 152 1.21 54.96 7.70
C ALA A 152 0.12 55.65 6.87
#